data_AF-A0A031K1E2-F1
#
_entry.id   AF-A0A031K1E2-F1
#
_cell.length_a   1.000
_cell.length_b   1.000
_cell.length_c   1.000
_cell.angle_alpha   90.00
_cell.angle_beta   90.00
_cell.angle_gamma   90.00
#
_symmetry.space_group_name_H-M   'P 1'
#
loop_
_entity.id
_entity.type
_entity.pdbx_description
1 polymer ?
#
loop_
_entity_poly.entity_id
_entity_poly.type
_entity_poly.pdbx_seq_one_letter_code
_entity_poly.pdbx_strand_id
1 'polypeptide(L)'
;MRRRDLMGAMAACGLLAACGSEPGSSGTAGKGTNALRYKMTVEVDTPHGIKSGYAIRELTRRRPSDSLGIGQDRGSTKLRGDAVVVRLPENREVFALLIGASGDVNYSTQIIYWSELWGKPEGASLELYPAIPRMDSLDSGNALPMLVRFAVQHDPRTVEQLMPEDFERVFGAGVKLKRIAIGITADSVTNFLENKLEDLGTNKDESLDRDFRPTTRPTLAQRLGYNDFTREK
;
A
#
# COMPACT_ATOMS: atom_id res chain seq x y z
N MET A 1 50.47 -12.14 20.70
CA MET A 1 49.81 -13.28 20.03
C MET A 1 48.74 -13.87 20.94
N ARG A 2 47.62 -14.30 20.35
CA ARG A 2 46.36 -14.81 20.96
C ARG A 2 45.36 -13.74 21.43
N ARG A 3 44.53 -13.29 20.49
CA ARG A 3 43.20 -12.74 20.78
C ARG A 3 42.18 -13.89 20.68
N ARG A 4 41.34 -13.95 21.71
CA ARG A 4 40.20 -14.85 21.90
C ARG A 4 38.96 -14.29 21.21
N ASP A 5 38.22 -15.21 20.60
CA ASP A 5 36.76 -15.40 20.59
C ASP A 5 35.81 -14.19 20.48
N LEU A 6 34.95 -14.20 19.45
CA LEU A 6 33.51 -14.51 19.56
C LEU A 6 32.77 -14.08 18.28
N MET A 7 32.47 -15.07 17.42
CA MET A 7 31.44 -14.97 16.38
C MET A 7 30.06 -15.00 17.04
N GLY A 8 29.30 -13.92 16.87
CA GLY A 8 27.88 -13.85 17.24
C GLY A 8 27.01 -14.50 16.17
N ALA A 9 26.19 -15.45 16.60
CA ALA A 9 25.34 -16.33 15.79
C ALA A 9 24.17 -15.59 15.10
N MET A 10 23.94 -15.94 13.83
CA MET A 10 22.68 -15.66 13.13
C MET A 10 21.68 -16.75 13.49
N ALA A 11 20.59 -16.38 14.17
CA ALA A 11 19.48 -17.28 14.45
C ALA A 11 18.59 -17.42 13.20
N ALA A 12 18.71 -18.55 12.51
CA ALA A 12 17.74 -19.00 11.52
C ALA A 12 16.62 -19.75 12.24
N CYS A 13 15.42 -19.18 12.29
CA CYS A 13 14.21 -19.91 12.70
C CYS A 13 13.82 -20.88 11.57
N GLY A 14 14.15 -22.16 11.77
CA GLY A 14 13.62 -23.26 10.97
C GLY A 14 12.16 -23.54 11.36
N LEU A 15 11.29 -23.65 10.35
CA LEU A 15 9.97 -24.25 10.51
C LEU A 15 9.98 -25.63 9.84
N LEU A 16 9.52 -26.61 10.60
CA LEU A 16 9.50 -28.04 10.29
C LEU A 16 8.68 -28.35 9.03
N ALA A 17 9.30 -29.10 8.12
CA ALA A 17 8.62 -29.78 7.02
C ALA A 17 7.99 -31.08 7.55
N ALA A 18 6.67 -31.19 7.46
CA ALA A 18 5.96 -32.47 7.54
C ALA A 18 5.68 -32.97 6.12
N CYS A 19 6.25 -34.14 5.80
CA CYS A 19 6.11 -34.84 4.55
C CYS A 19 4.74 -35.51 4.48
N GLY A 20 4.00 -35.29 3.40
CA GLY A 20 2.75 -35.98 3.09
C GLY A 20 2.56 -35.98 1.58
N SER A 21 2.90 -37.09 0.93
CA SER A 21 2.76 -37.32 -0.50
C SER A 21 1.46 -38.07 -0.79
N GLU A 22 0.60 -37.53 -1.65
CA GLU A 22 -0.37 -38.31 -2.43
C GLU A 22 -0.53 -37.74 -3.86
N PRO A 23 -0.92 -38.58 -4.84
CA PRO A 23 -0.48 -38.45 -6.22
C PRO A 23 -1.54 -37.84 -7.15
N GLY A 24 -1.04 -37.19 -8.21
CA GLY A 24 -1.70 -37.13 -9.52
C GLY A 24 -2.88 -36.16 -9.67
N SER A 25 -2.59 -34.95 -10.15
CA SER A 25 -3.41 -34.41 -11.23
C SER A 25 -2.52 -33.71 -12.26
N SER A 26 -2.82 -34.03 -13.50
CA SER A 26 -2.19 -33.62 -14.74
C SER A 26 -1.90 -32.12 -14.81
N GLY A 27 -0.66 -31.81 -15.22
CA GLY A 27 -0.25 -30.48 -15.62
C GLY A 27 -1.22 -29.88 -16.63
N THR A 28 -1.90 -28.82 -16.21
CA THR A 28 -2.45 -27.83 -17.11
C THR A 28 -1.51 -26.63 -17.09
N ALA A 29 -0.97 -26.33 -18.25
CA ALA A 29 -0.14 -25.17 -18.52
C ALA A 29 -0.80 -23.88 -17.99
N GLY A 30 0.03 -23.00 -17.41
CA GLY A 30 -0.37 -21.79 -16.72
C GLY A 30 -1.41 -20.96 -17.46
N LYS A 31 -2.64 -20.99 -16.94
CA LYS A 31 -3.70 -20.04 -17.26
C LYS A 31 -3.34 -18.74 -16.54
N GLY A 32 -2.71 -17.80 -17.27
CA GLY A 32 -2.19 -16.55 -16.70
C GLY A 32 -3.17 -15.92 -15.72
N THR A 33 -2.75 -15.74 -14.48
CA THR A 33 -3.57 -15.14 -13.43
C THR A 33 -3.88 -13.70 -13.83
N ASN A 34 -5.16 -13.39 -14.04
CA ASN A 34 -5.62 -12.02 -14.27
C ASN A 34 -5.46 -11.15 -13.02
N ALA A 35 -5.00 -11.70 -11.89
CA ALA A 35 -4.80 -10.99 -10.64
C ALA A 35 -3.34 -11.09 -10.17
N LEU A 36 -2.78 -9.96 -9.71
CA LEU A 36 -1.50 -9.86 -9.01
C LEU A 36 -1.75 -9.34 -7.60
N ARG A 37 -1.18 -9.99 -6.60
CA ARG A 37 -1.18 -9.51 -5.22
C ARG A 37 0.18 -9.00 -4.82
N TYR A 38 0.20 -7.91 -4.07
CA TYR A 38 1.42 -7.35 -3.50
C TYR A 38 1.18 -6.84 -2.09
N LYS A 39 2.18 -7.04 -1.24
CA LYS A 39 2.25 -6.50 0.12
C LYS A 39 2.99 -5.17 0.08
N MET A 40 2.35 -4.10 0.53
CA MET A 40 3.01 -2.84 0.83
C MET A 40 3.39 -2.83 2.31
N THR A 41 4.64 -2.50 2.61
CA THR A 41 5.16 -2.33 3.98
C THR A 41 5.69 -0.92 4.14
N VAL A 42 5.32 -0.27 5.24
CA VAL A 42 5.77 1.07 5.61
C VAL A 42 6.44 0.99 6.98
N GLU A 43 7.63 1.58 7.09
CA GLU A 43 8.43 1.62 8.31
C GLU A 43 8.77 3.05 8.68
N VAL A 44 8.65 3.36 9.97
CA VAL A 44 8.94 4.65 10.56
C VAL A 44 9.95 4.44 11.68
N ASP A 45 11.10 5.09 11.58
CA ASP A 45 12.06 5.17 12.68
C ASP A 45 11.51 6.10 13.75
N THR A 46 11.59 5.66 15.01
CA THR A 46 11.24 6.46 16.18
C THR A 46 12.33 6.32 17.24
N PRO A 47 12.40 7.25 18.22
CA PRO A 47 13.31 7.10 19.36
C PRO A 47 13.11 5.81 20.16
N HIS A 48 11.96 5.15 20.01
CA HIS A 48 11.61 3.88 20.67
C HIS A 48 11.76 2.66 19.76
N GLY A 49 12.50 2.80 18.65
CA GLY A 49 12.71 1.76 17.64
C GLY A 49 11.76 1.88 16.44
N ILE A 50 11.87 0.93 15.53
CA ILE A 50 11.10 0.92 14.28
C ILE A 50 9.64 0.57 14.57
N LYS A 51 8.72 1.38 14.04
CA LYS A 51 7.29 1.04 13.93
C LYS A 51 6.98 0.71 12.49
N SER A 52 6.17 -0.32 12.28
CA SER A 52 5.84 -0.81 10.95
C SER A 52 4.35 -1.11 10.80
N GLY A 53 3.88 -1.03 9.57
CA GLY A 53 2.55 -1.43 9.14
C GLY A 53 2.63 -2.07 7.76
N TYR A 54 1.64 -2.89 7.42
CA TYR A 54 1.52 -3.45 6.08
C TYR A 54 0.07 -3.61 5.66
N ALA A 55 -0.15 -3.71 4.35
CA ALA A 55 -1.42 -4.06 3.73
C ALA A 55 -1.16 -4.88 2.46
N ILE A 56 -2.07 -5.79 2.12
CA ILE A 56 -1.97 -6.61 0.91
C ILE A 56 -3.07 -6.17 -0.04
N ARG A 57 -2.67 -5.83 -1.26
CA ARG A 57 -3.53 -5.31 -2.32
C ARG A 57 -3.56 -6.28 -3.49
N GLU A 58 -4.68 -6.32 -4.20
CA GLU A 58 -4.85 -7.10 -5.43
C GLU A 58 -5.18 -6.19 -6.61
N LEU A 59 -4.47 -6.39 -7.71
CA LEU A 59 -4.74 -5.79 -9.00
C LEU A 59 -5.26 -6.85 -9.95
N THR A 60 -6.49 -6.69 -10.42
CA THR A 60 -7.09 -7.58 -11.42
C THR A 60 -7.20 -6.87 -12.77
N ARG A 61 -6.69 -7.48 -13.83
CA ARG A 61 -6.86 -7.05 -15.21
C ARG A 61 -8.04 -7.76 -15.85
N ARG A 62 -9.07 -7.01 -16.25
CA ARG A 62 -10.14 -7.51 -17.09
C ARG A 62 -9.68 -7.43 -18.54
N ARG A 63 -9.60 -8.57 -19.22
CA ARG A 63 -9.41 -8.57 -20.68
C ARG A 63 -10.73 -8.16 -21.35
N PRO A 64 -10.68 -7.44 -22.48
CA PRO A 64 -11.86 -7.22 -23.32
C PRO A 64 -12.50 -8.57 -23.65
N SER A 65 -13.83 -8.65 -23.70
CA SER A 65 -14.47 -9.87 -24.19
C SER A 65 -14.20 -10.05 -25.69
N ASP A 66 -13.86 -11.27 -26.12
CA ASP A 66 -13.73 -11.65 -27.55
C ASP A 66 -15.10 -11.65 -28.29
N SER A 67 -16.15 -11.11 -27.68
CA SER A 67 -17.49 -11.07 -28.26
C SER A 67 -17.58 -10.00 -29.34
N LEU A 68 -17.62 -10.46 -30.59
CA LEU A 68 -18.01 -9.70 -31.78
C LEU A 68 -19.19 -8.76 -31.50
N GLY A 69 -18.96 -7.44 -31.57
CA GLY A 69 -20.03 -6.46 -31.76
C GLY A 69 -19.95 -5.22 -30.87
N ILE A 70 -19.49 -4.13 -31.47
CA ILE A 70 -19.84 -2.73 -31.16
C ILE A 70 -19.68 -2.32 -29.68
N GLY A 71 -18.43 -2.09 -29.28
CA GLY A 71 -18.09 -1.40 -28.04
C GLY A 71 -16.59 -1.46 -27.82
N GLN A 72 -15.92 -0.32 -27.67
CA GLN A 72 -14.50 -0.29 -27.31
C GLN A 72 -14.36 -0.71 -25.84
N ASP A 73 -14.45 -2.01 -25.53
CA ASP A 73 -14.10 -2.52 -24.20
C ASP A 73 -12.57 -2.42 -24.06
N ARG A 74 -12.10 -1.24 -23.66
CA ARG A 74 -10.69 -0.97 -23.34
C ARG A 74 -10.46 -1.57 -21.97
N GLY A 75 -10.05 -2.84 -21.94
CA GLY A 75 -9.93 -3.65 -20.72
C GLY A 75 -9.48 -2.88 -19.48
N SER A 76 -10.14 -3.14 -18.35
CA SER A 76 -9.98 -2.35 -17.12
C SER A 76 -9.04 -3.00 -16.11
N THR A 77 -8.48 -2.19 -15.20
CA THR A 77 -7.76 -2.70 -14.02
C THR A 77 -8.58 -2.37 -12.77
N LYS A 78 -8.88 -3.36 -11.94
CA LYS A 78 -9.54 -3.21 -10.64
C LYS A 78 -8.49 -3.36 -9.53
N LEU A 79 -8.43 -2.39 -8.63
CA LEU A 79 -7.62 -2.45 -7.41
C LEU A 79 -8.52 -2.77 -6.22
N ARG A 80 -8.07 -3.68 -5.35
CA ARG A 80 -8.71 -4.02 -4.08
C ARG A 80 -7.69 -4.05 -2.95
N GLY A 81 -8.12 -3.68 -1.75
CA GLY A 81 -7.34 -3.79 -0.51
C GLY A 81 -7.30 -2.49 0.26
N ASP A 82 -6.45 -2.44 1.28
CA ASP A 82 -6.39 -1.34 2.24
C ASP A 82 -5.15 -0.45 2.08
N ALA A 83 -5.27 0.75 2.63
CA ALA A 83 -4.16 1.61 2.99
C ALA A 83 -3.34 0.95 4.10
N VAL A 84 -2.04 1.20 4.10
CA VAL A 84 -1.18 0.76 5.20
C VAL A 84 -1.42 1.69 6.38
N VAL A 85 -1.55 1.14 7.59
CA VAL A 85 -1.58 1.94 8.82
C VAL A 85 -0.35 1.63 9.65
N VAL A 86 0.45 2.67 9.94
CA VAL A 86 1.56 2.60 10.89
C VAL A 86 1.14 3.28 12.19
N ARG A 87 1.12 2.52 13.28
CA ARG A 87 0.82 3.05 14.61
C ARG A 87 2.10 3.56 15.27
N LEU A 88 2.08 4.83 15.66
CA LEU A 88 3.14 5.53 16.36
C LEU A 88 2.80 5.69 17.85
N PRO A 89 3.78 6.05 18.70
CA PRO A 89 3.51 6.41 20.09
C PRO A 89 2.45 7.53 20.22
N GLU A 90 1.80 7.59 21.38
CA GLU A 90 0.75 8.57 21.72
C GLU A 90 -0.51 8.46 20.86
N ASN A 91 -0.87 7.24 20.44
CA ASN A 91 -2.06 6.95 19.62
C ASN A 91 -2.10 7.71 18.28
N ARG A 92 -0.93 8.08 17.75
CA ARG A 92 -0.80 8.73 16.44
C ARG A 92 -0.66 7.66 15.35
N GLU A 93 -1.19 7.95 14.17
CA GLU A 93 -1.17 7.01 13.05
C GLU A 93 -0.76 7.71 11.76
N VAL A 94 -0.09 6.96 10.89
CA VAL A 94 0.22 7.35 9.51
C VAL A 94 -0.46 6.35 8.59
N PHE A 95 -1.16 6.86 7.58
CA PHE A 95 -1.82 6.07 6.56
C PHE A 95 -1.07 6.23 5.24
N ALA A 96 -0.77 5.12 4.56
CA ALA A 96 -0.27 5.15 3.17
C ALA A 96 -1.38 4.68 2.23
N LEU A 97 -1.96 5.64 1.51
CA LEU A 97 -3.19 5.49 0.74
C LEU A 97 -3.01 4.62 -0.53
N LEU A 98 -4.13 4.36 -1.21
CA LEU A 98 -4.16 3.65 -2.50
C LEU A 98 -3.80 4.57 -3.69
N ILE A 99 -3.70 5.87 -3.44
CA ILE A 99 -3.38 6.93 -4.40
C ILE A 99 -1.94 7.45 -4.20
N GLY A 100 -1.39 8.09 -5.24
CA GLY A 100 -0.03 8.63 -5.23
C GLY A 100 0.06 9.95 -4.47
N ALA A 101 1.26 10.35 -4.07
CA ALA A 101 1.51 11.59 -3.34
C ALA A 101 1.02 12.86 -4.06
N SER A 102 0.87 12.83 -5.39
CA SER A 102 0.26 13.91 -6.18
C SER A 102 -1.27 13.86 -6.26
N GLY A 103 -1.91 12.88 -5.63
CA GLY A 103 -3.33 12.61 -5.79
C GLY A 103 -3.68 11.75 -7.01
N ASP A 104 -2.70 11.12 -7.67
CA ASP A 104 -2.97 10.22 -8.80
C ASP A 104 -3.71 8.96 -8.33
N VAL A 105 -4.94 8.81 -8.82
CA VAL A 105 -5.85 7.69 -8.52
C VAL A 105 -5.42 6.37 -9.17
N ASN A 106 -4.58 6.42 -10.21
CA ASN A 106 -4.05 5.26 -10.93
C ASN A 106 -2.71 4.78 -10.39
N TYR A 107 -2.12 5.50 -9.41
CA TYR A 107 -0.84 5.21 -8.79
C TYR A 107 -0.57 3.72 -8.55
N SER A 108 -1.46 3.01 -7.85
CA SER A 108 -1.25 1.60 -7.51
C SER A 108 -1.12 0.68 -8.74
N THR A 109 -1.81 1.01 -9.83
CA THR A 109 -1.67 0.29 -11.10
C THR A 109 -0.34 0.63 -11.77
N GLN A 110 -0.02 1.92 -11.82
CA GLN A 110 1.17 2.44 -12.46
C GLN A 110 2.44 1.91 -11.78
N ILE A 111 2.50 1.90 -10.44
CA ILE A 111 3.67 1.38 -9.73
C ILE A 111 3.95 -0.07 -10.08
N ILE A 112 2.93 -0.91 -10.25
CA ILE A 112 3.10 -2.33 -10.55
C ILE A 112 3.51 -2.56 -12.01
N TYR A 113 2.94 -1.81 -12.95
CA TYR A 113 3.31 -1.95 -14.35
C TYR A 113 4.72 -1.40 -14.63
N TRP A 114 5.03 -0.21 -14.11
CA TRP A 114 6.29 0.47 -14.40
C TRP A 114 7.46 0.01 -13.52
N SER A 115 7.19 -0.68 -12.41
CA SER A 115 8.23 -1.44 -11.68
C SER A 115 8.59 -2.77 -12.34
N GLU A 116 7.88 -3.14 -13.42
CA GLU A 116 7.95 -4.46 -14.04
C GLU A 116 7.70 -5.62 -13.07
N LEU A 117 7.05 -5.38 -11.92
CA LEU A 117 6.69 -6.45 -10.98
C LEU A 117 5.63 -7.37 -11.58
N TRP A 118 4.80 -6.87 -12.50
CA TRP A 118 3.83 -7.73 -13.18
C TRP A 118 4.53 -8.89 -13.92
N GLY A 119 4.17 -10.13 -13.56
CA GLY A 119 4.75 -11.33 -14.15
C GLY A 119 6.08 -11.79 -13.51
N LYS A 120 6.59 -11.08 -12.49
CA LYS A 120 7.72 -11.56 -11.69
C LYS A 120 7.25 -12.62 -10.68
N PRO A 121 8.16 -13.51 -10.22
CA PRO A 121 7.81 -14.53 -9.22
C PRO A 121 7.49 -13.92 -7.85
N GLU A 122 6.84 -14.71 -7.00
CA GLU A 122 6.64 -14.39 -5.59
C GLU A 122 7.97 -14.03 -4.90
N GLY A 123 7.94 -13.04 -4.01
CA GLY A 123 9.13 -12.50 -3.34
C GLY A 123 9.85 -11.41 -4.12
N ALA A 124 9.57 -11.21 -5.41
CA ALA A 124 10.05 -10.04 -6.13
C ALA A 124 9.53 -8.76 -5.46
N SER A 125 10.42 -7.81 -5.22
CA SER A 125 10.10 -6.59 -4.47
C SER A 125 10.76 -5.36 -5.06
N LEU A 126 10.18 -4.21 -4.72
CA LEU A 126 10.67 -2.90 -5.06
C LEU A 126 10.60 -2.01 -3.82
N GLU A 127 11.70 -1.33 -3.54
CA GLU A 127 11.75 -0.26 -2.56
C GLU A 127 11.33 1.06 -3.23
N LEU A 128 10.36 1.75 -2.64
CA LEU A 128 9.81 3.02 -3.11
C LEU A 128 10.42 4.22 -2.38
N TYR A 129 10.97 3.98 -1.18
CA TYR A 129 11.66 4.97 -0.34
C TYR A 129 12.69 4.24 0.54
N PRO A 130 13.92 4.77 0.73
CA PRO A 130 14.37 6.12 0.32
C PRO A 130 14.86 6.20 -1.13
N ALA A 131 15.14 5.07 -1.76
CA ALA A 131 15.45 5.00 -3.19
C ALA A 131 14.15 5.17 -3.99
N ILE A 132 13.77 6.41 -4.27
CA ILE A 132 12.58 6.69 -5.10
C ILE A 132 12.91 6.26 -6.53
N PRO A 133 12.28 5.19 -7.06
CA PRO A 133 12.55 4.74 -8.41
C PRO A 133 12.13 5.82 -9.39
N ARG A 134 12.96 6.05 -10.41
CA ARG A 134 12.62 6.96 -11.51
C ARG A 134 11.55 6.29 -12.36
N MET A 135 10.36 6.87 -12.37
CA MET A 135 9.22 6.36 -13.13
C MET A 135 8.72 7.51 -13.98
N ASP A 136 9.36 7.70 -15.14
CA ASP A 136 9.16 8.84 -16.06
C ASP A 136 7.71 8.96 -16.60
N SER A 137 6.87 7.95 -16.34
CA SER A 137 5.47 7.84 -16.74
C SER A 137 4.47 8.00 -15.60
N LEU A 138 4.91 8.20 -14.34
CA LEU A 138 4.01 8.68 -13.28
C LEU A 138 3.74 10.16 -13.53
N ASP A 139 2.47 10.58 -13.50
CA ASP A 139 2.07 11.97 -13.80
C ASP A 139 2.80 13.02 -12.93
N SER A 140 3.37 12.60 -11.79
CA SER A 140 4.16 13.44 -10.89
C SER A 140 5.63 13.03 -10.73
N GLY A 141 6.08 11.96 -11.39
CA GLY A 141 7.40 11.37 -11.18
C GLY A 141 7.67 10.85 -9.76
N ASN A 142 6.66 10.87 -8.88
CA ASN A 142 6.78 10.49 -7.48
C ASN A 142 6.14 9.12 -7.24
N ALA A 143 6.99 8.14 -6.93
CA ALA A 143 6.59 6.76 -6.67
C ALA A 143 6.05 6.53 -5.25
N LEU A 144 5.89 7.58 -4.43
CA LEU A 144 5.35 7.44 -3.08
C LEU A 144 3.82 7.41 -3.09
N PRO A 145 3.19 6.57 -2.23
CA PRO A 145 1.78 6.73 -1.94
C PRO A 145 1.56 8.05 -1.21
N MET A 146 0.34 8.59 -1.27
CA MET A 146 -0.01 9.70 -0.39
C MET A 146 0.04 9.21 1.05
N LEU A 147 0.91 9.83 1.84
CA LEU A 147 0.95 9.62 3.29
C LEU A 147 0.06 10.66 3.93
N VAL A 148 -0.83 10.23 4.83
CA VAL A 148 -1.70 11.15 5.57
C VAL A 148 -1.74 10.81 7.05
N ARG A 149 -2.14 11.78 7.85
CA ARG A 149 -2.56 11.59 9.24
C ARG A 149 -3.83 12.38 9.51
N PHE A 150 -4.48 12.10 10.64
CA PHE A 150 -5.54 12.95 11.18
C PHE A 150 -4.97 13.72 12.37
N ALA A 151 -5.04 15.05 12.33
CA ALA A 151 -4.51 15.89 13.41
C ALA A 151 -5.35 15.77 14.69
N VAL A 152 -6.65 15.56 14.55
CA VAL A 152 -7.59 15.31 15.65
C VAL A 152 -8.14 13.90 15.51
N GLN A 153 -8.04 13.12 16.59
CA GLN A 153 -8.55 11.76 16.63
C GLN A 153 -10.07 11.76 16.39
N HIS A 154 -10.55 10.91 15.50
CA HIS A 154 -11.97 10.79 15.12
C HIS A 154 -12.58 11.99 14.36
N ASP A 155 -11.77 12.97 13.89
CA ASP A 155 -12.27 13.99 12.96
C ASP A 155 -11.59 13.86 11.58
N PRO A 156 -12.27 13.28 10.58
CA PRO A 156 -11.69 13.02 9.27
C PRO A 156 -11.39 14.32 8.49
N ARG A 157 -11.99 15.45 8.89
CA ARG A 157 -11.75 16.76 8.27
C ARG A 157 -10.38 17.33 8.61
N THR A 158 -9.74 16.78 9.63
CA THR A 158 -8.39 17.17 10.07
C THR A 158 -7.28 16.37 9.38
N VAL A 159 -7.61 15.73 8.25
CA VAL A 159 -6.63 15.02 7.44
C VAL A 159 -5.57 15.99 6.91
N GLU A 160 -4.32 15.60 7.10
CA GLU A 160 -3.13 16.33 6.65
C GLU A 160 -2.27 15.38 5.82
N GLN A 161 -1.81 15.85 4.65
CA GLN A 161 -0.82 15.13 3.88
C GLN A 161 0.56 15.30 4.53
N LEU A 162 1.35 14.22 4.51
CA LEU A 162 2.71 14.17 5.01
C LEU A 162 3.67 13.89 3.86
N MET A 163 4.74 14.67 3.80
CA MET A 163 5.93 14.32 3.04
C MET A 163 6.98 13.69 3.97
N PRO A 164 7.94 12.89 3.46
CA PRO A 164 8.96 12.27 4.30
C PRO A 164 9.68 13.25 5.24
N GLU A 165 9.93 14.47 4.78
CA GLU A 165 10.56 15.57 5.52
C GLU A 165 9.70 16.14 6.66
N ASP A 166 8.38 15.90 6.66
CA ASP A 166 7.47 16.43 7.68
C ASP A 166 7.47 15.61 8.97
N PHE A 167 7.94 14.36 8.93
CA PHE A 167 7.76 13.41 10.04
C PHE A 167 8.32 13.92 11.36
N GLU A 168 9.54 14.47 11.35
CA GLU A 168 10.19 14.94 12.58
C GLU A 168 9.48 16.19 13.14
N ARG A 169 9.04 17.09 12.25
CA ARG A 169 8.27 18.29 12.62
C ARG A 169 6.91 17.95 13.21
N VAL A 170 6.23 16.93 12.67
CA VAL A 170 4.85 16.58 13.01
C VAL A 170 4.76 15.62 14.19
N PHE A 171 5.67 14.66 14.29
CA PHE A 171 5.64 13.60 15.30
C PHE A 171 6.67 13.79 16.43
N GLY A 172 7.64 14.68 16.23
CA GLY A 172 8.68 15.01 17.21
C GLY A 172 10.06 14.51 16.81
N ALA A 173 11.06 14.98 17.55
CA ALA A 173 12.48 14.72 17.30
C ALA A 173 12.77 13.22 17.14
N GLY A 174 13.56 12.87 16.12
CA GLY A 174 13.96 11.50 15.86
C GLY A 174 12.89 10.59 15.23
N VAL A 175 11.71 11.11 14.87
CA VAL A 175 10.71 10.38 14.09
C VAL A 175 10.93 10.63 12.59
N LYS A 176 11.16 9.57 11.80
CA LYS A 176 11.45 9.68 10.36
C LYS A 176 10.81 8.56 9.57
N LEU A 177 10.33 8.85 8.36
CA LEU A 177 10.01 7.78 7.41
C LEU A 177 11.31 7.03 7.11
N LYS A 178 11.31 5.71 7.37
CA LYS A 178 12.47 4.86 7.16
C LYS A 178 12.41 4.21 5.78
N ARG A 179 11.28 3.58 5.47
CA ARG A 179 11.16 2.71 4.29
C ARG A 179 9.73 2.58 3.82
N ILE A 180 9.56 2.52 2.50
CA ILE A 180 8.33 2.03 1.87
C ILE A 180 8.75 1.00 0.83
N ALA A 181 8.15 -0.18 0.87
CA ALA A 181 8.42 -1.21 -0.13
C ALA A 181 7.16 -1.97 -0.50
N ILE A 182 7.15 -2.49 -1.71
CA ILE A 182 6.13 -3.40 -2.23
C ILE A 182 6.79 -4.73 -2.61
N GLY A 183 6.09 -5.84 -2.42
CA GLY A 183 6.57 -7.16 -2.83
C GLY A 183 5.45 -8.09 -3.22
N ILE A 184 5.66 -8.90 -4.26
CA ILE A 184 4.70 -9.90 -4.72
C ILE A 184 4.54 -10.97 -3.65
N THR A 185 3.29 -11.34 -3.38
CA THR A 185 2.92 -12.27 -2.32
C THR A 185 1.73 -13.13 -2.73
N ALA A 186 1.67 -14.36 -2.23
CA ALA A 186 0.48 -15.20 -2.31
C ALA A 186 -0.55 -14.92 -1.19
N ASP A 187 -0.18 -14.11 -0.19
CA ASP A 187 -1.02 -13.80 0.97
C ASP A 187 -2.38 -13.19 0.56
N SER A 188 -3.37 -13.33 1.45
CA SER A 188 -4.73 -12.82 1.22
C SER A 188 -4.79 -11.29 1.32
N VAL A 189 -5.63 -10.68 0.49
CA VAL A 189 -5.92 -9.24 0.53
C VAL A 189 -6.43 -8.83 1.90
N THR A 190 -5.92 -7.72 2.42
CA THR A 190 -6.34 -7.15 3.72
C THR A 190 -7.65 -6.36 3.59
N ASN A 191 -8.46 -6.37 4.66
CA ASN A 191 -9.75 -5.67 4.76
C ASN A 191 -10.03 -5.16 6.20
N PHE A 192 -9.01 -4.68 6.90
CA PHE A 192 -9.12 -4.22 8.28
C PHE A 192 -9.54 -2.75 8.43
N LEU A 193 -9.60 -1.98 7.33
CA LEU A 193 -9.93 -0.55 7.41
C LEU A 193 -11.42 -0.23 7.35
N GLU A 194 -12.26 -1.14 6.88
CA GLU A 194 -13.71 -0.89 6.73
C GLU A 194 -14.32 -0.37 8.04
N ASN A 195 -14.21 -1.15 9.12
CA ASN A 195 -14.72 -0.75 10.45
C ASN A 195 -14.02 0.50 11.00
N LYS A 196 -12.72 0.66 10.73
CA LYS A 196 -11.95 1.81 11.25
C LYS A 196 -12.40 3.13 10.62
N LEU A 197 -12.76 3.12 9.34
CA LEU A 197 -13.27 4.32 8.65
C LEU A 197 -14.68 4.66 9.10
N GLU A 198 -15.52 3.66 9.37
CA GLU A 198 -16.82 3.86 10.00
C GLU A 198 -16.69 4.53 11.38
N ASP A 199 -15.74 4.08 12.21
CA ASP A 199 -15.41 4.71 13.51
C ASP A 199 -14.86 6.15 13.38
N LEU A 200 -14.36 6.53 12.20
CA LEU A 200 -13.96 7.90 11.87
C LEU A 200 -15.12 8.71 11.26
N GLY A 201 -16.34 8.15 11.18
CA GLY A 201 -17.49 8.80 10.58
C GLY A 201 -17.42 8.92 9.06
N THR A 202 -16.58 8.12 8.40
CA THR A 202 -16.43 8.09 6.94
C THR A 202 -17.20 6.91 6.36
N ASN A 203 -18.23 7.18 5.54
CA ASN A 203 -19.02 6.14 4.89
C ASN A 203 -18.48 5.80 3.49
N LYS A 204 -18.89 4.64 2.97
CA LYS A 204 -18.63 4.26 1.58
C LYS A 204 -19.09 5.35 0.60
N ASP A 205 -18.27 5.57 -0.42
CA ASP A 205 -18.51 6.52 -1.51
C ASP A 205 -18.66 8.00 -1.09
N GLU A 206 -18.37 8.32 0.18
CA GLU A 206 -18.36 9.69 0.67
C GLU A 206 -16.93 10.25 0.79
N SER A 207 -16.84 11.58 0.69
CA SER A 207 -15.65 12.34 1.04
C SER A 207 -15.44 12.36 2.57
N LEU A 208 -14.20 12.59 3.02
CA LEU A 208 -13.88 12.83 4.42
C LEU A 208 -14.54 14.11 4.98
N ASP A 209 -14.93 15.05 4.11
CA ASP A 209 -15.75 16.21 4.45
C ASP A 209 -17.13 16.11 3.78
N ARG A 210 -18.15 15.84 4.59
CA ARG A 210 -19.54 15.65 4.14
C ARG A 210 -20.28 16.97 3.88
N ASP A 211 -19.76 18.09 4.39
CA ASP A 211 -20.38 19.41 4.22
C ASP A 211 -19.99 20.05 2.87
N PHE A 212 -19.92 19.22 1.83
CA PHE A 212 -19.42 19.60 0.52
C PHE A 212 -20.26 20.72 -0.11
N ARG A 213 -19.59 21.82 -0.43
CA ARG A 213 -20.10 22.87 -1.32
C ARG A 213 -19.14 23.01 -2.49
N PRO A 214 -19.64 23.18 -3.74
CA PRO A 214 -18.77 23.44 -4.88
C PRO A 214 -17.81 24.59 -4.60
N THR A 215 -16.51 24.32 -4.63
CA THR A 215 -15.45 25.30 -4.38
C THR A 215 -14.33 25.12 -5.41
N THR A 216 -13.70 26.22 -5.81
CA THR A 216 -12.53 26.20 -6.70
C THR A 216 -11.24 25.84 -5.96
N ARG A 217 -11.28 25.75 -4.63
CA ARG A 217 -10.13 25.42 -3.76
C ARG A 217 -10.57 24.44 -2.67
N PRO A 218 -10.83 23.17 -3.03
CA PRO A 218 -11.24 22.18 -2.06
C PRO A 218 -10.12 21.88 -1.06
N THR A 219 -10.50 21.61 0.19
CA THR A 219 -9.57 21.12 1.22
C THR A 219 -9.12 19.70 0.89
N LEU A 220 -8.10 19.18 1.60
CA LEU A 220 -7.70 17.78 1.42
C LEU A 220 -8.83 16.82 1.81
N ALA A 221 -9.54 17.11 2.90
CA ALA A 221 -10.70 16.32 3.33
C ALA A 221 -11.78 16.24 2.24
N GLN A 222 -12.03 17.33 1.51
CA GLN A 222 -13.00 17.36 0.41
C GLN A 222 -12.57 16.59 -0.84
N ARG A 223 -11.25 16.36 -1.01
CA ARG A 223 -10.71 15.61 -2.15
C ARG A 223 -10.57 14.13 -1.86
N LEU A 224 -10.31 13.78 -0.61
CA LEU A 224 -10.18 12.40 -0.18
C LEU A 224 -11.53 11.83 0.22
N GLY A 225 -11.71 10.54 -0.01
CA GLY A 225 -12.88 9.80 0.43
C GLY A 225 -12.52 8.37 0.83
N TYR A 226 -13.56 7.63 1.22
CA TYR A 226 -13.44 6.23 1.65
C TYR A 226 -12.59 5.37 0.70
N ASN A 227 -12.82 5.53 -0.60
CA ASN A 227 -12.17 4.75 -1.66
C ASN A 227 -10.67 5.04 -1.87
N ASP A 228 -10.13 6.06 -1.20
CA ASP A 228 -8.68 6.32 -1.18
C ASP A 228 -7.96 5.54 -0.08
N PHE A 229 -8.71 5.09 0.94
CA PHE A 229 -8.22 4.31 2.07
C PHE A 229 -8.49 2.82 1.91
N THR A 230 -9.63 2.43 1.37
CA THR A 230 -9.95 1.02 1.15
C THR A 230 -10.82 0.87 -0.09
N ARG A 231 -10.61 -0.22 -0.84
CA ARG A 231 -11.43 -0.57 -2.01
C ARG A 231 -11.83 -2.02 -1.90
N GLU A 232 -13.13 -2.28 -2.00
CA GLU A 232 -13.73 -3.60 -1.78
C GLU A 232 -13.79 -4.51 -3.03
N LYS A 233 -14.29 -5.73 -2.78
CA LYS A 233 -14.42 -6.85 -3.73
C LYS A 233 -15.26 -6.58 -4.96
#